data_AF-A0A0D6L7J5-F1
#
_entry.id   AF-A0A0D6L7J5-F1
#
_cell.length_a   1.000
_cell.length_b   1.000
_cell.length_c   1.000
_cell.angle_alpha   90.00
_cell.angle_beta   90.00
_cell.angle_gamma   90.00
#
_symmetry.space_group_name_H-M   'P 1'
#
loop_
_entity.id
_entity.type
_entity.pdbx_description
1 polymer ?
#
loop_
_entity_poly.entity_id
_entity_poly.type
_entity_poly.pdbx_seq_one_letter_code
_entity_poly.pdbx_strand_id
1 'polypeptide(L)'
;MRLLGWDSWIKHIFNLANNARKNPSPSIKDIRFRHVPLLNSEGDVLPNATLFVHIAVTNKRGGGKAKKRGMSVKRKSSRVNTGMKLVGIKTVDDQFKTAVAPLCESIAMRNKLEAALVDWQEECGLGPAGTIRQGIRLIHSRMMTLAIEESIKHISESHDELAHLCLESGLKGQKATRAAENFTWNLRLLKAQLSLVAKSQDEAQDIITQVFDVGGVLGILSPKLTHRSGARRFSRVIPDPIKDSSL
;
A
#
# COMPACT_ATOMS: atom_id res chain seq x y z
N MET A 1 -37.51 -0.76 9.57
CA MET A 1 -37.02 -1.61 8.46
C MET A 1 -35.54 -1.31 8.27
N ARG A 2 -34.64 -2.07 8.92
CA ARG A 2 -33.18 -1.87 8.79
C ARG A 2 -32.74 -2.64 7.55
N LEU A 3 -32.51 -1.94 6.44
CA LEU A 3 -31.85 -2.53 5.28
C LEU A 3 -30.50 -3.09 5.75
N LEU A 4 -30.28 -4.41 5.59
CA LEU A 4 -28.94 -4.99 5.67
C LEU A 4 -28.16 -4.52 4.44
N GLY A 5 -27.77 -3.26 4.48
CA GLY A 5 -26.99 -2.62 3.45
C GLY A 5 -25.57 -3.19 3.45
N TRP A 6 -25.06 -3.42 2.24
CA TRP A 6 -23.65 -3.63 1.91
C TRP A 6 -23.07 -5.04 2.12
N ASP A 7 -23.27 -5.70 3.26
CA ASP A 7 -22.53 -6.95 3.54
C ASP A 7 -22.98 -8.16 2.72
N SER A 8 -24.28 -8.33 2.50
CA SER A 8 -24.82 -9.42 1.67
C SER A 8 -24.47 -9.23 0.19
N TRP A 9 -24.42 -7.98 -0.26
CA TRP A 9 -24.11 -7.60 -1.64
C TRP A 9 -22.62 -7.81 -1.98
N ILE A 10 -21.71 -7.46 -1.05
CA ILE A 10 -20.28 -7.74 -1.19
C ILE A 10 -20.05 -9.24 -1.29
N LYS A 11 -20.74 -10.06 -0.47
CA LYS A 11 -20.65 -11.53 -0.53
C LYS A 11 -21.09 -12.09 -1.89
N HIS A 12 -22.14 -11.54 -2.48
CA HIS A 12 -22.62 -11.99 -3.80
C HIS A 12 -21.62 -11.67 -4.92
N ILE A 13 -21.06 -10.46 -4.94
CA ILE A 13 -20.00 -10.07 -5.89
C ILE A 13 -18.73 -10.89 -5.67
N PHE A 14 -18.37 -11.14 -4.42
CA PHE A 14 -17.22 -11.97 -4.08
C PHE A 14 -17.39 -13.41 -4.54
N ASN A 15 -18.60 -13.98 -4.39
CA ASN A 15 -18.93 -15.31 -4.91
C ASN A 15 -18.89 -15.37 -6.44
N LEU A 16 -19.41 -14.37 -7.14
CA LEU A 16 -19.30 -14.27 -8.60
C LEU A 16 -17.83 -14.18 -9.06
N ALA A 17 -17.02 -13.37 -8.36
CA ALA A 17 -15.59 -13.23 -8.64
C ALA A 17 -14.81 -14.53 -8.35
N ASN A 18 -15.15 -15.26 -7.29
CA ASN A 18 -14.54 -16.55 -6.96
C ASN A 18 -14.93 -17.65 -7.95
N ASN A 19 -16.17 -17.65 -8.43
CA ASN A 19 -16.62 -18.62 -9.44
C ASN A 19 -15.92 -18.38 -10.80
N ALA A 20 -15.71 -17.11 -11.17
CA ALA A 20 -14.89 -16.73 -12.33
C ALA A 20 -13.40 -17.08 -12.16
N ARG A 21 -12.87 -17.07 -10.93
CA ARG A 21 -11.49 -17.46 -10.62
C ARG A 21 -11.25 -18.97 -10.75
N LYS A 22 -12.27 -19.78 -10.46
CA LYS A 22 -12.22 -21.26 -10.58
C LYS A 22 -12.24 -21.75 -12.03
N ASN A 23 -12.76 -20.95 -12.96
CA ASN A 23 -12.79 -21.26 -14.40
C ASN A 23 -12.07 -20.16 -15.20
N PRO A 24 -10.73 -20.09 -15.17
CA PRO A 24 -9.99 -19.06 -15.88
C PRO A 24 -10.04 -19.32 -17.40
N SER A 25 -10.77 -18.50 -18.15
CA SER A 25 -10.63 -18.46 -19.60
C SER A 25 -9.30 -17.78 -19.97
N PRO A 26 -8.53 -18.25 -20.97
CA PRO A 26 -7.14 -17.81 -21.18
C PRO A 26 -6.98 -16.40 -21.76
N SER A 27 -8.05 -15.66 -21.97
CA SER A 27 -7.96 -14.35 -22.60
C SER A 27 -9.22 -13.54 -22.32
N ILE A 28 -8.98 -12.26 -22.01
CA ILE A 28 -9.89 -11.10 -22.06
C ILE A 28 -10.31 -10.57 -20.68
N LYS A 29 -9.96 -9.29 -20.49
CA LYS A 29 -10.54 -8.40 -19.49
C LYS A 29 -12.07 -8.45 -19.63
N ASP A 30 -12.76 -9.17 -18.76
CA ASP A 30 -14.22 -9.11 -18.72
C ASP A 30 -14.62 -7.77 -18.08
N ILE A 31 -14.72 -6.75 -18.94
CA ILE A 31 -15.25 -5.43 -18.63
C ILE A 31 -16.71 -5.46 -19.07
N ARG A 32 -17.65 -5.52 -18.12
CA ARG A 32 -19.07 -5.56 -18.45
C ARG A 32 -19.86 -4.61 -17.57
N PHE A 33 -20.78 -3.89 -18.21
CA PHE A 33 -21.83 -3.15 -17.54
C PHE A 33 -22.98 -4.09 -17.23
N ARG A 34 -23.48 -4.09 -15.99
CA ARG A 34 -24.58 -4.96 -15.56
C ARG A 34 -25.54 -4.21 -14.64
N HIS A 35 -26.82 -4.55 -14.72
CA HIS A 35 -27.79 -4.21 -13.68
C HIS A 35 -27.78 -5.30 -12.62
N VAL A 36 -27.60 -4.92 -11.36
CA VAL A 36 -27.62 -5.83 -10.21
C VAL A 36 -28.86 -5.49 -9.37
N PRO A 37 -29.83 -6.41 -9.20
CA PRO A 37 -31.00 -6.17 -8.36
C PRO A 37 -30.58 -6.03 -6.89
N LEU A 38 -31.21 -5.08 -6.19
CA LEU A 38 -30.97 -4.87 -4.76
C LEU A 38 -31.77 -5.90 -3.95
N LEU A 39 -31.21 -6.32 -2.81
CA LEU A 39 -31.84 -7.28 -1.90
C LEU A 39 -32.25 -6.58 -0.60
N ASN A 40 -33.31 -7.07 0.05
CA ASN A 40 -33.74 -6.63 1.38
C ASN A 40 -32.90 -7.28 2.50
N SER A 41 -33.29 -7.04 3.76
CA SER A 41 -32.65 -7.64 4.95
C SER A 41 -32.80 -9.15 5.05
N GLU A 42 -33.81 -9.75 4.41
CA GLU A 42 -34.02 -11.19 4.39
C GLU A 42 -33.30 -11.87 3.20
N GLY A 43 -32.74 -11.09 2.27
CA GLY A 43 -32.08 -11.58 1.06
C GLY A 43 -33.01 -11.68 -0.17
N ASP A 44 -34.26 -11.25 -0.05
CA ASP A 44 -35.22 -11.22 -1.15
C ASP A 44 -34.97 -10.02 -2.07
N VAL A 45 -35.24 -10.20 -3.36
CA VAL A 45 -35.08 -9.15 -4.36
C VAL A 45 -36.11 -8.04 -4.14
N LEU A 46 -35.62 -6.81 -4.04
CA LEU A 46 -36.46 -5.62 -4.02
C LEU A 46 -37.04 -5.37 -5.41
N PRO A 47 -38.37 -5.36 -5.58
CA PRO A 47 -39.01 -5.09 -6.87
C PRO A 47 -38.59 -3.71 -7.39
N ASN A 48 -38.29 -3.61 -8.69
CA ASN A 48 -37.94 -2.37 -9.39
C ASN A 48 -36.67 -1.63 -8.90
N ALA A 49 -35.87 -2.23 -8.03
CA ALA A 49 -34.64 -1.63 -7.52
C ALA A 49 -33.41 -2.32 -8.10
N THR A 50 -32.74 -1.71 -9.07
CA THR A 50 -31.48 -2.22 -9.64
C THR A 50 -30.37 -1.17 -9.60
N LEU A 51 -29.14 -1.61 -9.39
CA LEU A 51 -27.94 -0.80 -9.46
C LEU A 51 -27.20 -1.09 -10.77
N PHE A 52 -26.95 -0.06 -11.57
CA PHE A 52 -26.14 -0.18 -12.77
C PHE A 52 -24.65 -0.03 -12.42
N VAL A 53 -23.85 -1.06 -12.68
CA VAL A 53 -22.44 -1.12 -12.28
C VAL A 53 -21.54 -1.47 -13.45
N HIS A 54 -20.36 -0.85 -13.48
CA HIS A 54 -19.25 -1.21 -14.35
C HIS A 54 -18.27 -2.09 -13.57
N ILE A 55 -18.17 -3.37 -13.96
CA ILE A 55 -17.32 -4.34 -13.27
C ILE A 55 -16.16 -4.73 -14.19
N ALA A 56 -14.93 -4.60 -13.69
CA ALA A 56 -13.72 -5.03 -14.37
C ALA A 56 -12.91 -5.95 -13.44
N VAL A 57 -12.75 -7.21 -13.84
CA VAL A 57 -11.98 -8.21 -13.08
C VAL A 57 -10.62 -8.40 -13.75
N THR A 58 -9.51 -8.24 -13.00
CA THR A 58 -8.15 -8.42 -13.53
C THR A 58 -7.23 -9.09 -12.51
N ASN A 59 -6.25 -9.87 -13.00
CA ASN A 59 -5.25 -10.57 -12.17
C ASN A 59 -4.12 -9.67 -11.64
N LYS A 60 -4.24 -8.33 -11.68
CA LYS A 60 -3.27 -7.39 -11.08
C LYS A 60 -3.98 -6.46 -10.10
N ARG A 61 -3.41 -6.24 -8.90
CA ARG A 61 -3.92 -5.27 -7.91
C ARG A 61 -3.76 -3.85 -8.44
N GLY A 62 -4.79 -3.35 -9.15
CA GLY A 62 -4.87 -1.94 -9.51
C GLY A 62 -5.62 -1.70 -10.81
N GLY A 63 -6.92 -1.41 -10.72
CA GLY A 63 -7.73 -0.82 -11.78
C GLY A 63 -7.42 0.65 -12.04
N GLY A 64 -6.16 1.05 -12.00
CA GLY A 64 -5.69 2.37 -12.41
C GLY A 64 -5.21 2.34 -13.86
N LYS A 65 -5.30 3.47 -14.57
CA LYS A 65 -4.68 3.61 -15.90
C LYS A 65 -3.19 3.24 -15.76
N ALA A 66 -2.78 2.16 -16.40
CA ALA A 66 -1.36 1.92 -16.65
C ALA A 66 -0.79 3.20 -17.26
N LYS A 67 0.38 3.65 -16.76
CA LYS A 67 1.14 4.73 -17.34
C LYS A 67 1.14 4.53 -18.86
N LYS A 68 0.37 5.33 -19.60
CA LYS A 68 0.70 5.60 -21.00
C LYS A 68 2.00 6.38 -20.90
N ARG A 69 3.11 5.64 -20.77
CA ARG A 69 4.45 6.18 -21.01
C ARG A 69 4.31 6.77 -22.41
N GLY A 70 4.29 8.10 -22.51
CA GLY A 70 4.25 8.78 -23.79
C GLY A 70 5.23 8.08 -24.72
N MET A 71 4.69 7.52 -25.81
CA MET A 71 5.38 6.69 -26.80
C MET A 71 6.70 6.07 -26.33
N SER A 72 6.68 5.28 -25.25
CA SER A 72 7.77 4.34 -25.04
C SER A 72 7.47 3.18 -25.96
N VAL A 73 7.89 3.31 -27.23
CA VAL A 73 8.19 2.13 -28.05
C VAL A 73 8.95 1.21 -27.11
N LYS A 74 8.41 0.01 -26.84
CA LYS A 74 9.15 -1.04 -26.15
C LYS A 74 10.32 -1.35 -27.07
N ARG A 75 11.40 -0.57 -26.96
CA ARG A 75 12.62 -0.79 -27.70
C ARG A 75 13.13 -2.11 -27.16
N LYS A 76 12.95 -3.14 -28.00
CA LYS A 76 13.74 -4.37 -28.00
C LYS A 76 15.16 -3.94 -27.62
N SER A 77 15.64 -4.38 -26.45
CA SER A 77 16.87 -3.92 -25.78
C SER A 77 17.93 -3.47 -26.80
N SER A 78 17.94 -2.19 -27.15
CA SER A 78 18.92 -1.64 -28.08
C SER A 78 20.16 -1.33 -27.26
N ARG A 79 21.34 -1.67 -27.79
CA ARG A 79 22.64 -1.30 -27.19
C ARG A 79 22.58 0.13 -26.62
N VAL A 80 23.06 0.28 -25.39
CA VAL A 80 23.15 1.57 -24.72
C VAL A 80 24.01 2.50 -25.56
N ASN A 81 23.43 3.58 -26.08
CA ASN A 81 24.14 4.54 -26.92
C ASN A 81 24.77 5.60 -26.01
N THR A 82 26.08 5.80 -26.10
CA THR A 82 26.80 6.84 -25.36
C THR A 82 26.50 8.24 -25.88
N GLY A 83 25.94 8.38 -27.09
CA GLY A 83 25.69 9.66 -27.75
C GLY A 83 26.95 10.35 -28.26
N MET A 84 28.11 9.69 -28.15
CA MET A 84 29.40 10.24 -28.53
C MET A 84 29.52 10.29 -30.05
N LYS A 85 29.99 11.42 -30.58
CA LYS A 85 30.19 11.65 -32.02
C LYS A 85 31.66 11.48 -32.39
N LEU A 86 31.93 11.11 -33.63
CA LEU A 86 33.29 11.11 -34.17
C LEU A 86 33.79 12.55 -34.30
N VAL A 87 35.06 12.75 -33.95
CA VAL A 87 35.78 14.01 -34.17
C VAL A 87 36.27 14.08 -35.62
N GLY A 88 36.54 12.93 -36.25
CA GLY A 88 37.06 12.85 -37.62
C GLY A 88 38.59 12.75 -37.69
N ILE A 89 39.26 12.61 -36.54
CA ILE A 89 40.71 12.42 -36.43
C ILE A 89 40.95 11.05 -35.80
N LYS A 90 41.51 10.12 -36.58
CA LYS A 90 41.62 8.69 -36.19
C LYS A 90 42.27 8.48 -34.83
N THR A 91 43.41 9.14 -34.56
CA THR A 91 44.14 8.99 -33.29
C THR A 91 43.33 9.46 -32.08
N VAL A 92 42.58 10.55 -32.23
CA VAL A 92 41.69 11.09 -31.20
C VAL A 92 40.46 10.20 -31.03
N ASP A 93 39.85 9.75 -32.13
CA ASP A 93 38.70 8.85 -32.11
C ASP A 93 39.04 7.49 -31.45
N ASP A 94 40.25 6.98 -31.67
CA ASP A 94 40.73 5.74 -31.05
C ASP A 94 40.92 5.91 -29.53
N GLN A 95 41.36 7.07 -29.05
CA GLN A 95 41.39 7.38 -27.62
C GLN A 95 39.98 7.39 -27.02
N PHE A 96 39.02 8.04 -27.69
CA PHE A 96 37.64 8.09 -27.24
C PHE A 96 36.96 6.71 -27.22
N LYS A 97 37.29 5.81 -28.15
CA LYS A 97 36.75 4.43 -28.17
C LYS A 97 37.03 3.67 -26.88
N THR A 98 38.14 3.95 -26.20
CA THR A 98 38.47 3.31 -24.91
C THR A 98 37.45 3.63 -23.81
N ALA A 99 36.82 4.82 -23.87
CA ALA A 99 35.79 5.25 -22.92
C ALA A 99 34.38 4.70 -23.23
N VAL A 100 34.13 4.18 -24.44
CA VAL A 100 32.79 3.78 -24.87
C VAL A 100 32.20 2.66 -24.01
N ALA A 101 32.98 1.62 -23.70
CA ALA A 101 32.49 0.50 -22.89
C ALA A 101 32.16 0.91 -21.45
N PRO A 102 33.08 1.57 -20.69
CA PRO A 102 32.77 2.08 -19.35
C PRO A 102 31.56 3.03 -19.32
N LEU A 103 31.40 3.88 -20.34
CA LEU A 103 30.24 4.78 -20.45
C LEU A 103 28.94 4.02 -20.71
N CYS A 104 28.95 3.01 -21.58
CA CYS A 104 27.79 2.14 -21.79
C CYS A 104 27.36 1.46 -20.49
N GLU A 105 28.32 0.92 -19.73
CA GLU A 105 28.07 0.26 -18.45
C GLU A 105 27.52 1.23 -17.41
N SER A 106 28.13 2.41 -17.27
CA SER A 106 27.65 3.46 -16.35
C SER A 106 26.22 3.91 -16.66
N ILE A 107 25.89 4.14 -17.94
CA ILE A 107 24.53 4.49 -18.36
C ILE A 107 23.56 3.34 -18.08
N ALA A 108 23.97 2.08 -18.33
CA ALA A 108 23.15 0.91 -18.02
C ALA A 108 22.87 0.80 -16.52
N MET A 109 23.88 1.02 -15.67
CA MET A 109 23.74 1.02 -14.21
C MET A 109 22.81 2.13 -13.73
N ARG A 110 22.94 3.35 -14.26
CA ARG A 110 22.02 4.46 -13.94
C ARG A 110 20.57 4.09 -14.25
N ASN A 111 20.31 3.53 -15.44
CA ASN A 111 18.96 3.12 -15.82
C ASN A 111 18.40 2.01 -14.91
N LYS A 112 19.26 1.08 -14.44
CA LYS A 112 18.86 0.05 -13.46
C LYS A 112 18.53 0.66 -12.10
N LEU A 113 19.34 1.61 -11.63
CA LEU A 113 19.09 2.34 -10.39
C LEU A 113 17.77 3.13 -10.45
N GLU A 114 17.53 3.83 -11.56
CA GLU A 114 16.27 4.57 -11.78
C GLU A 114 15.06 3.63 -11.75
N ALA A 115 15.16 2.44 -12.35
CA ALA A 115 14.10 1.44 -12.30
C ALA A 115 13.87 0.92 -10.87
N ALA A 116 14.93 0.53 -10.17
CA ALA A 116 14.87 0.05 -8.80
C ALA A 116 14.32 1.11 -7.82
N LEU A 117 14.67 2.39 -8.03
CA LEU A 117 14.14 3.49 -7.20
C LEU A 117 12.64 3.70 -7.40
N VAL A 118 12.13 3.52 -8.63
CA VAL A 118 10.69 3.60 -8.88
C VAL A 118 9.96 2.46 -8.16
N ASP A 119 10.46 1.23 -8.29
CA ASP A 119 9.87 0.07 -7.61
C ASP A 119 9.90 0.26 -6.08
N TRP A 120 11.04 0.69 -5.53
CA TRP A 120 11.20 0.98 -4.10
C TRP A 120 10.28 2.12 -3.61
N GLN A 121 10.11 3.19 -4.39
CA GLN A 121 9.17 4.27 -4.05
C GLN A 121 7.74 3.75 -3.97
N GLU A 122 7.32 2.90 -4.91
CA GLU A 122 5.99 2.29 -4.91
C GLU A 122 5.77 1.39 -3.68
N GLU A 123 6.76 0.57 -3.31
CA GLU A 123 6.73 -0.27 -2.10
C GLU A 123 6.68 0.56 -0.81
N CYS A 124 7.38 1.69 -0.78
CA CYS A 124 7.30 2.64 0.32
C CYS A 124 5.96 3.41 0.34
N GLY A 125 5.18 3.40 -0.75
CA GLY A 125 3.97 4.21 -0.88
C GLY A 125 4.27 5.70 -1.12
N LEU A 126 5.47 6.02 -1.62
CA LEU A 126 5.86 7.36 -2.01
C LEU A 126 5.32 7.71 -3.40
N GLY A 127 5.10 9.01 -3.64
CA GLY A 127 4.80 9.50 -4.98
C GLY A 127 6.06 9.54 -5.88
N PRO A 128 5.91 9.83 -7.19
CA PRO A 128 7.02 9.89 -8.15
C PRO A 128 8.13 10.90 -7.82
N ALA A 129 7.83 11.90 -6.99
CA ALA A 129 8.79 12.90 -6.49
C ALA A 129 9.35 12.54 -5.09
N GLY A 130 9.09 11.32 -4.61
CA GLY A 130 9.54 10.86 -3.30
C GLY A 130 11.06 10.70 -3.24
N THR A 131 11.66 11.22 -2.18
CA THR A 131 13.11 11.10 -1.97
C THR A 131 13.47 9.86 -1.16
N ILE A 132 14.71 9.38 -1.30
CA ILE A 132 15.25 8.28 -0.49
C ILE A 132 15.11 8.59 1.01
N ARG A 133 15.41 9.83 1.41
CA ARG A 133 15.27 10.31 2.78
C ARG A 133 13.85 10.15 3.33
N GLN A 134 12.84 10.49 2.53
CA GLN A 134 11.43 10.36 2.93
C GLN A 134 11.04 8.89 3.11
N GLY A 135 11.46 7.99 2.21
CA GLY A 135 11.18 6.56 2.35
C GLY A 135 11.87 5.94 3.55
N ILE A 136 13.13 6.29 3.83
CA ILE A 136 13.83 5.81 5.04
C ILE A 136 13.08 6.22 6.31
N ARG A 137 12.63 7.48 6.41
CA ARG A 137 11.83 7.94 7.57
C ARG A 137 10.52 7.18 7.71
N LEU A 138 9.85 6.90 6.61
CA LEU A 138 8.60 6.16 6.61
C LEU A 138 8.80 4.70 7.03
N ILE A 139 9.83 4.03 6.49
CA ILE A 139 10.22 2.68 6.87
C ILE A 139 10.56 2.63 8.36
N HIS A 140 11.37 3.57 8.86
CA HIS A 140 11.70 3.64 10.28
C HIS A 140 10.44 3.73 11.15
N SER A 141 9.50 4.61 10.80
CA SER A 141 8.22 4.71 11.52
C SER A 141 7.44 3.39 11.50
N ARG A 142 7.34 2.72 10.34
CA ARG A 142 6.67 1.41 10.22
C ARG A 142 7.34 0.36 11.11
N MET A 143 8.67 0.29 11.08
CA MET A 143 9.45 -0.67 11.88
C MET A 143 9.25 -0.45 13.38
N MET A 144 9.18 0.79 13.84
CA MET A 144 8.91 1.10 15.24
C MET A 144 7.50 0.64 15.66
N THR A 145 6.48 0.87 14.83
CA THR A 145 5.12 0.38 15.10
C THR A 145 5.10 -1.15 15.21
N LEU A 146 5.74 -1.86 14.27
CA LEU A 146 5.83 -3.32 14.27
C LEU A 146 6.55 -3.85 15.52
N ALA A 147 7.64 -3.21 15.94
CA ALA A 147 8.37 -3.60 17.15
C ALA A 147 7.54 -3.46 18.43
N ILE A 148 6.71 -2.41 18.51
CA ILE A 148 5.78 -2.22 19.62
C ILE A 148 4.66 -3.27 19.58
N GLU A 149 4.11 -3.57 18.40
CA GLU A 149 3.11 -4.63 18.21
C GLU A 149 3.63 -5.99 18.68
N GLU A 150 4.85 -6.35 18.28
CA GLU A 150 5.52 -7.59 18.69
C GLU A 150 5.74 -7.64 20.19
N SER A 151 6.18 -6.53 20.80
CA SER A 151 6.37 -6.43 22.25
C SER A 151 5.05 -6.61 23.00
N ILE A 152 3.97 -5.96 22.54
CA ILE A 152 2.63 -6.09 23.14
C ILE A 152 2.11 -7.52 23.00
N LYS A 153 2.36 -8.17 21.86
CA LYS A 153 1.99 -9.57 21.64
C LYS A 153 2.71 -10.47 22.64
N HIS A 154 4.03 -10.35 22.77
CA HIS A 154 4.82 -11.14 23.72
C HIS A 154 4.37 -10.92 25.17
N ILE A 155 4.12 -9.67 25.58
CA ILE A 155 3.57 -9.37 26.91
C ILE A 155 2.18 -10.01 27.07
N SER A 156 1.34 -9.98 26.04
CA SER A 156 0.00 -10.60 26.12
C SER A 156 0.08 -12.11 26.35
N GLU A 157 1.04 -12.79 25.73
CA GLU A 157 1.26 -14.23 25.83
C GLU A 157 1.83 -14.63 27.21
N SER A 158 2.64 -13.76 27.84
CA SER A 158 3.17 -14.02 29.18
C SER A 158 2.10 -14.01 30.30
N HIS A 159 0.87 -13.64 29.99
CA HIS A 159 -0.25 -13.70 30.93
C HIS A 159 -0.51 -15.14 31.41
N ASP A 160 -0.28 -16.13 30.54
CA ASP A 160 -0.54 -17.54 30.86
C ASP A 160 0.34 -18.05 32.01
N GLU A 161 1.55 -17.51 32.13
CA GLU A 161 2.51 -17.84 33.19
C GLU A 161 2.40 -16.94 34.43
N LEU A 162 1.55 -15.91 34.38
CA LEU A 162 1.50 -14.86 35.42
C LEU A 162 1.16 -15.42 36.81
N ALA A 163 0.29 -16.44 36.88
CA ALA A 163 -0.05 -17.09 38.14
C ALA A 163 1.15 -17.82 38.77
N HIS A 164 1.96 -18.47 37.93
CA HIS A 164 3.19 -19.12 38.36
C HIS A 164 4.23 -18.10 38.84
N LEU A 165 4.45 -17.04 38.05
CA LEU A 165 5.37 -15.94 38.39
C LEU A 165 4.98 -15.24 39.71
N CYS A 166 3.67 -15.08 39.96
CA CYS A 166 3.17 -14.56 41.24
C CYS A 166 3.58 -15.48 42.39
N LEU A 167 3.40 -16.80 42.26
CA LEU A 167 3.75 -17.77 43.29
C LEU A 167 5.26 -17.79 43.57
N GLU A 168 6.09 -17.80 42.52
CA GLU A 168 7.55 -17.73 42.63
C GLU A 168 8.01 -16.44 43.29
N SER A 169 7.32 -15.34 43.03
CA SER A 169 7.57 -14.03 43.67
C SER A 169 6.98 -13.94 45.09
N GLY A 170 6.38 -15.00 45.63
CA GLY A 170 5.76 -15.03 46.96
C GLY A 170 4.42 -14.29 47.06
N LEU A 171 3.84 -13.85 45.94
CA LEU A 171 2.54 -13.19 45.88
C LEU A 171 1.41 -14.23 45.97
N LYS A 172 0.50 -14.07 46.94
CA LYS A 172 -0.66 -14.94 47.14
C LYS A 172 -1.91 -14.13 47.52
N GLY A 173 -3.09 -14.74 47.38
CA GLY A 173 -4.38 -14.14 47.74
C GLY A 173 -4.62 -12.81 47.04
N GLN A 174 -5.13 -11.81 47.77
CA GLN A 174 -5.46 -10.49 47.21
C GLN A 174 -4.29 -9.80 46.51
N LYS A 175 -3.04 -10.01 46.97
CA LYS A 175 -1.86 -9.41 46.32
C LYS A 175 -1.63 -9.97 44.92
N ALA A 176 -1.81 -11.28 44.73
CA ALA A 176 -1.71 -11.91 43.42
C ALA A 176 -2.87 -11.49 42.50
N THR A 177 -4.09 -11.42 43.04
CA THR A 177 -5.26 -10.88 42.31
C THR A 177 -4.99 -9.46 41.81
N ARG A 178 -4.45 -8.59 42.68
CA ARG A 178 -4.12 -7.21 42.31
C ARG A 178 -3.03 -7.12 41.25
N ALA A 179 -2.04 -8.00 41.29
CA ALA A 179 -1.00 -8.07 40.27
C ALA A 179 -1.60 -8.44 38.90
N ALA A 180 -2.51 -9.43 38.85
CA ALA A 180 -3.21 -9.83 37.62
C ALA A 180 -4.12 -8.72 37.05
N GLU A 181 -4.84 -8.01 37.92
CA GLU A 181 -5.63 -6.84 37.52
C GLU A 181 -4.76 -5.73 36.92
N ASN A 182 -3.66 -5.39 37.60
CA ASN A 182 -2.72 -4.37 37.14
C ASN A 182 -2.07 -4.75 35.81
N PHE A 183 -1.70 -6.03 35.65
CA PHE A 183 -1.18 -6.55 34.39
C PHE A 183 -2.18 -6.36 33.25
N THR A 184 -3.44 -6.76 33.48
CA THR A 184 -4.52 -6.60 32.50
C THR A 184 -4.79 -5.14 32.16
N TRP A 185 -4.68 -4.24 33.14
CA TRP A 185 -4.80 -2.81 32.93
C TRP A 185 -3.63 -2.24 32.10
N ASN A 186 -2.39 -2.60 32.44
CA ASN A 186 -1.19 -2.20 31.70
C ASN A 186 -1.24 -2.65 30.24
N LEU A 187 -1.62 -3.91 30.00
CA LEU A 187 -1.76 -4.44 28.65
C LEU A 187 -2.82 -3.68 27.84
N ARG A 188 -3.96 -3.35 28.46
CA ARG A 188 -4.99 -2.52 27.82
C ARG A 188 -4.49 -1.11 27.52
N LEU A 189 -3.76 -0.50 28.45
CA LEU A 189 -3.18 0.83 28.25
C LEU A 189 -2.20 0.83 27.07
N LEU A 190 -1.29 -0.15 27.00
CA LEU A 190 -0.33 -0.28 25.89
C LEU A 190 -1.04 -0.44 24.55
N LYS A 191 -2.04 -1.31 24.47
CA LYS A 191 -2.87 -1.50 23.26
C LYS A 191 -3.61 -0.22 22.86
N ALA A 192 -4.14 0.53 23.83
CA ALA A 192 -4.81 1.80 23.58
C ALA A 192 -3.85 2.87 23.06
N GLN A 193 -2.65 2.99 23.63
CA GLN A 193 -1.64 3.93 23.18
C GLN A 193 -1.15 3.61 21.76
N LEU A 194 -0.91 2.34 21.44
CA LEU A 194 -0.57 1.92 20.07
C LEU A 194 -1.67 2.32 19.08
N SER A 195 -2.94 2.07 19.43
CA SER A 195 -4.08 2.47 18.59
C SER A 195 -4.17 3.98 18.41
N LEU A 196 -3.88 4.76 19.46
CA LEU A 196 -3.85 6.21 19.38
C LEU A 196 -2.75 6.71 18.44
N VAL A 197 -1.55 6.14 18.52
CA VAL A 197 -0.44 6.46 17.62
C VAL A 197 -0.81 6.17 16.16
N ALA A 198 -1.39 5.00 15.88
CA ALA A 198 -1.84 4.65 14.54
C ALA A 198 -2.92 5.63 14.02
N LYS A 199 -3.88 6.01 14.88
CA LYS A 199 -4.92 6.98 14.53
C LYS A 199 -4.35 8.37 14.27
N SER A 200 -3.42 8.84 15.10
CA SER A 200 -2.75 10.14 14.89
C SER A 200 -1.95 10.16 13.60
N GLN A 201 -1.37 9.03 13.20
CA GLN A 201 -0.69 8.91 11.91
C GLN A 201 -1.68 9.04 10.73
N ASP A 202 -2.83 8.37 10.80
CA ASP A 202 -3.90 8.48 9.79
C ASP A 202 -4.42 9.93 9.70
N GLU A 203 -4.70 10.58 10.84
CA GLU A 203 -5.17 11.96 10.91
C GLU A 203 -4.14 12.95 10.34
N ALA A 204 -2.86 12.81 10.69
CA ALA A 204 -1.79 13.64 10.13
C ALA A 204 -1.69 13.49 8.61
N GLN A 205 -1.88 12.26 8.11
CA GLN A 205 -1.86 11.98 6.67
C GLN A 205 -3.06 12.62 5.93
N ASP A 206 -4.24 12.61 6.56
CA ASP A 206 -5.43 13.28 6.03
C ASP A 206 -5.26 14.80 6.02
N ILE A 207 -4.75 15.40 7.10
CA ILE A 207 -4.46 16.84 7.18
C ILE A 207 -3.49 17.25 6.08
N ILE A 208 -2.40 16.49 5.89
CA ILE A 208 -1.45 16.75 4.81
C ILE A 208 -2.18 16.72 3.46
N THR A 209 -2.99 15.69 3.22
CA THR A 209 -3.75 15.57 1.96
C THR A 209 -4.65 16.78 1.72
N GLN A 210 -5.40 17.21 2.72
CA GLN A 210 -6.27 18.39 2.63
C GLN A 210 -5.48 19.68 2.35
N VAL A 211 -4.33 19.87 3.01
CA VAL A 211 -3.46 21.03 2.75
C VAL A 211 -2.99 21.08 1.30
N PHE A 212 -2.62 19.92 0.72
CA PHE A 212 -2.23 19.84 -0.69
C PHE A 212 -3.39 20.10 -1.64
N ASP A 213 -4.58 19.59 -1.33
CA ASP A 213 -5.78 19.81 -2.14
C ASP A 213 -6.19 21.30 -2.14
N VAL A 214 -6.24 21.91 -0.95
CA VAL A 214 -6.54 23.36 -0.79
C VAL A 214 -5.47 24.21 -1.47
N GLY A 215 -4.19 23.92 -1.26
CA GLY A 215 -3.10 24.65 -1.92
C GLY A 215 -3.15 24.54 -3.44
N GLY A 216 -3.69 23.44 -3.97
CA GLY A 216 -3.94 23.26 -5.39
C GLY A 216 -5.12 24.05 -5.92
N VAL A 217 -6.24 24.07 -5.21
CA VAL A 217 -7.42 24.91 -5.56
C VAL A 217 -7.06 26.39 -5.56
N LEU A 218 -6.27 26.83 -4.58
CA LEU A 218 -5.85 28.23 -4.45
C LEU A 218 -4.75 28.64 -5.44
N GLY A 219 -4.20 27.71 -6.24
CA GLY A 219 -3.12 28.00 -7.18
C GLY A 219 -1.78 28.37 -6.53
N ILE A 220 -1.65 28.22 -5.22
CA ILE A 220 -0.43 28.52 -4.45
C ILE A 220 0.60 27.40 -4.65
N LEU A 221 0.14 26.16 -4.85
CA LEU A 221 0.99 25.03 -5.17
C LEU A 221 1.14 24.87 -6.68
N SER A 222 2.37 24.64 -7.14
CA SER A 222 2.63 24.48 -8.59
C SER A 222 1.80 23.34 -9.18
N PRO A 223 1.40 23.42 -10.46
CA PRO A 223 0.72 22.33 -11.16
C PRO A 223 1.43 20.96 -11.03
N LYS A 224 2.76 20.93 -10.88
CA LYS A 224 3.53 19.69 -10.68
C LYS A 224 3.32 19.05 -9.30
N LEU A 225 2.96 19.84 -8.29
CA LEU A 225 2.60 19.40 -6.94
C LEU A 225 1.12 19.03 -6.83
N THR A 226 0.27 19.61 -7.70
CA THR A 226 -1.19 19.40 -7.73
C THR A 226 -1.62 18.30 -8.70
N HIS A 227 -0.84 18.01 -9.75
CA HIS A 227 -1.08 16.89 -10.68
C HIS A 227 -0.67 15.54 -10.06
N ARG A 228 -1.33 15.17 -8.97
CA ARG A 228 -1.54 13.76 -8.59
C ARG A 228 -2.90 13.28 -9.10
N SER A 229 -3.27 13.70 -10.31
CA SER A 229 -4.51 13.33 -10.99
C SER A 229 -4.60 11.82 -11.18
N GLY A 230 -5.20 11.13 -10.20
CA GLY A 230 -5.53 9.70 -10.25
C GLY A 230 -4.62 8.76 -9.47
N ALA A 231 -3.63 9.25 -8.71
CA ALA A 231 -2.91 8.40 -7.77
C ALA A 231 -3.73 8.29 -6.49
N ARG A 232 -4.18 7.08 -6.16
CA ARG A 232 -4.89 6.74 -4.92
C ARG A 232 -4.39 7.62 -3.77
N ARG A 233 -5.33 8.36 -3.16
CA ARG A 233 -5.31 8.82 -1.76
C ARG A 233 -4.33 7.95 -0.99
N PHE A 234 -3.24 8.50 -0.44
CA PHE A 234 -2.15 7.76 0.20
C PHE A 234 -2.73 6.63 1.08
N SER A 235 -2.91 5.46 0.49
CA SER A 235 -3.78 4.44 1.05
C SER A 235 -2.90 3.60 1.92
N ARG A 236 -3.03 3.80 3.23
CA ARG A 236 -2.55 2.94 4.31
C ARG A 236 -1.21 2.26 4.02
N VAL A 237 -0.21 2.90 4.56
CA VAL A 237 1.20 2.50 4.60
C VAL A 237 1.42 1.26 5.49
N ILE A 238 0.42 0.81 6.26
CA ILE A 238 0.49 -0.35 7.17
C ILE A 238 -0.72 -1.28 6.92
N PRO A 239 -0.50 -2.58 6.67
CA PRO A 239 -1.57 -3.58 6.59
C PRO A 239 -2.27 -3.73 7.95
N ASP A 240 -3.61 -3.76 7.93
CA ASP A 240 -4.46 -3.90 9.12
C ASP A 240 -4.95 -5.36 9.15
N PRO A 241 -4.40 -6.24 10.00
CA PRO A 241 -4.67 -7.67 9.94
C PRO A 241 -6.15 -8.00 10.11
N ILE A 242 -6.94 -7.15 10.76
CA ILE A 242 -8.35 -7.42 11.04
C ILE A 242 -9.23 -6.98 9.86
N LYS A 243 -8.84 -5.95 9.11
CA LYS A 243 -9.51 -5.54 7.86
C LYS A 243 -9.02 -6.29 6.62
N ASP A 244 -7.74 -6.68 6.61
CA ASP A 244 -7.07 -7.33 5.48
C ASP A 244 -7.19 -8.86 5.50
N SER A 245 -7.66 -9.47 6.61
CA SER A 245 -8.05 -10.90 6.68
C SER A 245 -9.37 -11.20 5.97
N SER A 246 -10.00 -10.19 5.37
CA SER A 246 -11.13 -10.38 4.44
C SER A 246 -10.66 -10.27 2.98
N LEU A 247 -9.79 -11.18 2.56
CA LEU A 247 -9.59 -11.56 1.15
C LEU A 247 -9.24 -13.05 1.02
#